data_AF-A0A3D5U9G0-F1
#
_entry.id   AF-A0A3D5U9G0-F1
#
_cell.length_a   1.000
_cell.length_b   1.000
_cell.length_c   1.000
_cell.angle_alpha   90.00
_cell.angle_beta   90.00
_cell.angle_gamma   90.00
#
_symmetry.space_group_name_H-M   'P 1'
#
loop_
_entity.id
_entity.type
_entity.pdbx_description
1 polymer ?
#
loop_
_entity_poly.entity_id
_entity_poly.type
_entity_poly.pdbx_seq_one_letter_code
_entity_poly.pdbx_strand_id
1 'polypeptide(L)'
;GALPIHSIANWDGANEDAIKLSDLLTDHSGYDNITLMASDGYSKDYNTEQIADGYYLLESERTTFPTFNEEMNNSMKRFKYIDRIVVNMDFGTDIPLYENADAEDADISFTFPELYDGFDGVELDLGED
;
A
#
# COMPACT_ATOMS: atom_id res chain seq x y z
N GLY A 1 5.77 2.43 -16.36
CA GLY A 1 7.22 2.18 -16.21
C GLY A 1 7.46 1.13 -15.12
N ALA A 2 8.47 0.26 -15.23
CA ALA A 2 8.69 -0.82 -14.26
C ALA A 2 8.99 -0.30 -12.84
N LEU A 3 8.41 -0.95 -11.81
CA LEU A 3 8.67 -0.62 -10.42
C LEU A 3 10.15 -0.86 -10.06
N PRO A 4 10.81 0.08 -9.36
CA PRO A 4 12.20 -0.10 -8.95
C PRO A 4 12.30 -1.25 -7.92
N ILE A 5 13.25 -2.16 -8.16
CA ILE A 5 13.59 -3.23 -7.24
C ILE A 5 14.74 -2.76 -6.34
N HIS A 6 14.55 -2.92 -5.03
CA HIS A 6 15.51 -2.57 -3.99
C HIS A 6 16.06 -3.84 -3.36
N SER A 7 17.37 -3.89 -3.11
CA SER A 7 17.98 -5.00 -2.36
C SER A 7 18.14 -4.58 -0.90
N ILE A 8 17.37 -5.19 0.00
CA ILE A 8 17.28 -4.80 1.41
C ILE A 8 17.39 -6.02 2.33
N ALA A 9 17.88 -5.82 3.57
CA ALA A 9 18.03 -6.91 4.52
C ALA A 9 16.66 -7.42 5.04
N ASN A 10 16.39 -8.70 4.85
CA ASN A 10 15.23 -9.37 5.38
C ASN A 10 15.35 -9.64 6.90
N TRP A 11 14.33 -10.28 7.47
CA TRP A 11 14.26 -10.59 8.89
C TRP A 11 15.32 -11.57 9.41
N ASP A 12 15.99 -12.28 8.51
CA ASP A 12 17.08 -13.21 8.78
C ASP A 12 18.45 -12.55 8.56
N GLY A 13 18.48 -11.27 8.17
CA GLY A 13 19.69 -10.48 7.90
C GLY A 13 20.30 -10.71 6.53
N ALA A 14 19.66 -11.50 5.66
CA ALA A 14 20.07 -11.71 4.28
C ALA A 14 19.47 -10.64 3.37
N ASN A 15 20.22 -10.18 2.37
CA ASN A 15 19.65 -9.27 1.38
C ASN A 15 18.68 -10.01 0.47
N GLU A 16 17.54 -9.38 0.20
CA GLU A 16 16.44 -9.90 -0.58
C GLU A 16 15.90 -8.80 -1.49
N ASP A 17 15.40 -9.17 -2.67
CA ASP A 17 14.73 -8.24 -3.57
C ASP A 17 13.39 -7.80 -2.98
N ALA A 18 13.14 -6.50 -3.02
CA ALA A 18 11.98 -5.89 -2.40
C ALA A 18 11.45 -4.71 -3.22
N ILE A 19 10.15 -4.46 -3.10
CA ILE A 19 9.50 -3.28 -3.66
C ILE A 19 9.23 -2.31 -2.51
N LYS A 20 9.56 -1.04 -2.70
CA LYS A 20 9.24 -0.03 -1.69
C LYS A 20 7.74 0.25 -1.72
N LEU A 21 7.09 0.27 -0.56
CA LEU A 21 5.64 0.46 -0.49
C LEU A 21 5.22 1.84 -1.04
N SER A 22 6.04 2.87 -0.84
CA SER A 22 5.79 4.19 -1.43
C SER A 22 5.87 4.22 -2.96
N ASP A 23 6.67 3.35 -3.58
CA ASP A 23 6.78 3.30 -5.05
C ASP A 23 5.49 2.76 -5.70
N LEU A 24 4.69 1.99 -4.96
CA LEU A 24 3.37 1.51 -5.39
C LEU A 24 2.32 2.63 -5.46
N LEU A 25 2.62 3.80 -4.89
CA LEU A 25 1.69 4.91 -4.73
C LEU A 25 2.10 6.12 -5.57
N THR A 26 2.84 5.88 -6.65
CA THR A 26 3.61 6.88 -7.40
C THR A 26 2.78 8.05 -7.96
N ASP A 27 1.45 7.93 -8.02
CA ASP A 27 0.51 8.97 -8.45
C ASP A 27 -0.46 9.48 -7.36
N HIS A 28 -0.35 8.99 -6.13
CA HIS A 28 -1.24 9.36 -5.03
C HIS A 28 -0.47 10.18 -3.98
N SER A 29 -0.93 11.40 -3.73
CA SER A 29 -0.42 12.30 -2.69
C SER A 29 -1.60 12.87 -1.90
N GLY A 30 -1.40 13.21 -0.63
CA GLY A 30 -2.46 13.78 0.23
C GLY A 30 -3.38 12.74 0.87
N TYR A 31 -2.95 11.49 1.00
CA TYR A 31 -3.62 10.47 1.79
C TYR A 31 -3.16 10.52 3.25
N ASP A 32 -4.03 10.12 4.17
CA ASP A 32 -3.79 10.16 5.62
C ASP A 32 -3.14 8.87 6.11
N ASN A 33 -3.66 7.74 5.62
CA ASN A 33 -3.17 6.42 5.98
C ASN A 33 -3.48 5.40 4.89
N ILE A 34 -2.86 4.23 5.01
CA ILE A 34 -2.98 3.13 4.06
C ILE A 34 -3.31 1.86 4.81
N THR A 35 -4.31 1.13 4.31
CA THR A 35 -4.64 -0.21 4.81
C THR A 35 -4.04 -1.26 3.87
N LEU A 36 -3.17 -2.11 4.40
CA LEU A 36 -2.76 -3.34 3.72
C LEU A 36 -3.75 -4.45 4.08
N MET A 37 -4.22 -5.18 3.08
CA MET A 37 -5.16 -6.29 3.24
C MET A 37 -4.60 -7.58 2.63
N ALA A 38 -4.78 -8.68 3.35
CA ALA A 38 -4.52 -10.02 2.87
C ALA A 38 -5.81 -10.69 2.38
N SER A 39 -5.67 -11.74 1.58
CA SER A 39 -6.81 -12.46 0.97
C SER A 39 -7.78 -13.12 1.98
N ASP A 40 -7.32 -13.37 3.22
CA ASP A 40 -8.15 -13.87 4.33
C ASP A 40 -8.98 -12.75 5.02
N GLY A 41 -8.88 -11.51 4.56
CA GLY A 41 -9.53 -10.34 5.17
C GLY A 41 -8.77 -9.76 6.37
N TYR A 42 -7.57 -10.29 6.68
CA TYR A 42 -6.68 -9.67 7.65
C TYR A 42 -6.17 -8.32 7.14
N SER A 43 -6.31 -7.27 7.94
CA SER A 43 -5.92 -5.91 7.56
C SER A 43 -5.12 -5.17 8.63
N LYS A 44 -4.28 -4.23 8.18
CA LYS A 44 -3.55 -3.30 9.05
C LYS A 44 -3.39 -1.94 8.41
N ASP A 45 -3.57 -0.91 9.24
CA ASP A 45 -3.37 0.48 8.86
C ASP A 45 -1.95 0.94 9.16
N TYR A 46 -1.41 1.73 8.25
CA TYR A 46 -0.08 2.30 8.28
C TYR A 46 -0.16 3.79 7.98
N ASN A 47 0.57 4.60 8.73
CA ASN A 47 0.70 6.01 8.42
C ASN A 47 1.68 6.24 7.26
N THR A 48 1.71 7.47 6.75
CA THR A 48 2.56 7.84 5.60
C THR A 48 4.05 7.63 5.87
N GLU A 49 4.52 7.88 7.10
CA GLU A 49 5.92 7.67 7.50
C GLU A 49 6.32 6.19 7.47
N GLN A 50 5.44 5.30 7.94
CA GLN A 50 5.62 3.86 7.90
C GLN A 50 5.63 3.35 6.47
N ILE A 51 4.75 3.85 5.60
CA ILE A 51 4.71 3.48 4.19
C ILE A 51 5.97 3.97 3.44
N ALA A 52 6.49 5.14 3.79
CA ALA A 52 7.72 5.69 3.23
C ALA A 52 8.98 4.90 3.65
N ASP A 53 8.95 4.25 4.81
CA ASP A 53 10.01 3.37 5.31
C ASP A 53 9.84 1.91 4.85
N GLY A 54 8.60 1.50 4.55
CA GLY A 54 8.23 0.11 4.34
C GLY A 54 8.65 -0.48 2.99
N TYR A 55 9.04 -1.75 3.02
CA TYR A 55 9.34 -2.56 1.85
C TYR A 55 8.55 -3.86 1.89
N TYR A 56 8.10 -4.33 0.73
CA TYR A 56 7.55 -5.66 0.52
C TYR A 56 8.63 -6.58 -0.07
N LEU A 57 9.04 -7.57 0.71
CA LEU A 57 10.04 -8.56 0.36
C LEU A 57 9.44 -9.62 -0.58
N LEU A 58 10.05 -9.83 -1.75
CA LEU A 58 9.47 -10.62 -2.83
C LEU A 58 9.60 -12.13 -2.65
N GLU A 59 10.71 -12.63 -2.08
CA GLU A 59 10.90 -14.06 -1.85
C GLU A 59 10.16 -14.54 -0.60
N SER A 60 10.17 -13.72 0.45
CA SER A 60 9.57 -13.98 1.75
C SER A 60 8.08 -13.60 1.81
N GLU A 61 7.60 -12.86 0.80
CA GLU A 61 6.22 -12.37 0.67
C GLU A 61 5.71 -11.61 1.91
N ARG A 62 6.60 -10.82 2.52
CA ARG A 62 6.32 -10.12 3.79
C ARG A 62 6.90 -8.72 3.84
N THR A 63 6.30 -7.86 4.64
CA THR A 63 6.81 -6.51 4.85
C THR A 63 8.04 -6.46 5.77
N THR A 64 8.77 -5.36 5.71
CA THR A 64 9.74 -4.93 6.72
C THR A 64 9.83 -3.41 6.73
N PHE A 65 10.16 -2.84 7.90
CA PHE A 65 10.20 -1.41 8.15
C PHE A 65 11.53 -1.06 8.84
N PRO A 66 12.62 -0.87 8.10
CA PRO A 66 13.98 -0.75 8.65
C PRO A 66 14.09 0.24 9.82
N THR A 67 13.40 1.37 9.75
CA THR A 67 13.43 2.39 10.80
C THR A 67 12.41 2.11 11.91
N PHE A 68 11.22 1.59 11.58
CA PHE A 68 10.13 1.39 12.55
C PHE A 68 10.05 -0.02 13.17
N ASN A 69 10.98 -0.92 12.83
CA ASN A 69 10.94 -2.32 13.23
C ASN A 69 10.92 -2.53 14.77
N GLU A 70 11.52 -1.62 15.55
CA GLU A 70 11.55 -1.72 17.02
C GLU A 70 10.26 -1.18 17.67
N GLU A 71 9.55 -0.27 16.99
CA GLU A 71 8.37 0.41 17.52
C GLU A 71 7.06 -0.30 17.12
N MET A 72 7.10 -1.08 16.04
CA MET A 72 5.93 -1.78 15.52
C MET A 72 5.73 -3.17 16.13
N ASN A 73 4.45 -3.54 16.28
CA ASN A 73 4.06 -4.90 16.62
C ASN A 73 4.43 -5.87 15.49
N ASN A 74 4.76 -7.12 15.86
CA ASN A 74 5.17 -8.16 14.90
C ASN A 74 4.18 -8.33 13.73
N SER A 75 2.89 -8.23 14.02
CA SER A 75 1.83 -8.39 13.03
C SER A 75 1.71 -7.23 12.04
N MET A 76 2.20 -6.04 12.40
CA MET A 76 2.28 -4.90 11.50
C MET A 76 3.58 -4.91 10.70
N LYS A 77 4.71 -5.19 11.35
CA LYS A 77 6.01 -5.14 10.66
C LYS A 77 6.28 -6.33 9.75
N ARG A 78 5.67 -7.50 10.02
CA ARG A 78 5.77 -8.73 9.21
C ARG A 78 4.42 -9.09 8.57
N PHE A 79 3.75 -8.11 7.98
CA PHE A 79 2.51 -8.35 7.23
C PHE A 79 2.81 -9.25 6.05
N LYS A 80 1.99 -10.28 5.81
CA LYS A 80 2.22 -11.29 4.77
C LYS A 80 1.07 -11.30 3.77
N TYR A 81 1.37 -11.72 2.54
CA TYR A 81 0.38 -11.98 1.50
C TYR A 81 -0.52 -10.77 1.24
N ILE A 82 0.10 -9.62 0.91
CA ILE A 82 -0.65 -8.43 0.50
C ILE A 82 -1.41 -8.77 -0.78
N ASP A 83 -2.73 -8.67 -0.71
CA ASP A 83 -3.65 -8.89 -1.83
C ASP A 83 -4.19 -7.55 -2.35
N ARG A 84 -4.46 -6.62 -1.42
CA ARG A 84 -5.04 -5.30 -1.70
C ARG A 84 -4.40 -4.22 -0.85
N ILE A 85 -4.22 -3.05 -1.45
CA ILE A 85 -3.85 -1.80 -0.77
C ILE A 85 -5.03 -0.84 -0.89
N VAL A 86 -5.45 -0.26 0.23
CA VAL A 86 -6.47 0.80 0.26
C VAL A 86 -5.82 2.08 0.74
N VAL A 87 -6.04 3.15 -0.04
CA VAL A 87 -5.50 4.48 0.24
C VAL A 87 -6.63 5.29 0.87
N ASN A 88 -6.51 5.58 2.16
CA ASN A 88 -7.52 6.35 2.90
C ASN A 88 -7.15 7.84 2.83
N MET A 89 -8.01 8.63 2.20
CA MET A 89 -7.88 10.08 2.12
C MET A 89 -8.84 10.74 3.11
N ASP A 90 -8.35 11.60 4.00
CA ASP A 90 -9.20 12.56 4.70
C ASP A 90 -9.48 13.71 3.73
N PHE A 91 -10.54 13.54 2.94
CA PHE A 91 -11.23 14.69 2.40
C PHE A 91 -11.83 15.40 3.60
N GLY A 92 -11.08 16.32 4.21
CA GLY A 92 -11.57 17.12 5.33
C GLY A 92 -12.99 17.62 5.06
N THR A 93 -13.75 17.95 6.11
CA THR A 93 -15.19 18.29 6.09
C THR A 93 -15.66 19.39 5.10
N ASP A 94 -14.78 19.91 4.25
CA ASP A 94 -15.05 20.74 3.08
C ASP A 94 -15.23 19.88 1.80
N ILE A 95 -15.99 18.79 1.90
CA ILE A 95 -16.58 18.17 0.70
C ILE A 95 -17.70 19.13 0.29
N PRO A 96 -17.70 19.71 -0.92
CA PRO A 96 -18.91 20.35 -1.42
C PRO A 96 -19.99 19.28 -1.42
N LEU A 97 -20.92 19.37 -0.47
CA LEU A 97 -22.10 18.53 -0.35
C LEU A 97 -22.86 18.61 -1.68
N TYR A 98 -22.57 17.68 -2.58
CA TYR A 98 -23.50 17.35 -3.64
C TYR A 98 -24.60 16.54 -2.96
N GLU A 99 -25.76 17.15 -2.73
CA GLU A 99 -26.91 16.64 -1.96
C GLU A 99 -27.46 15.27 -2.43
N ASN A 100 -26.83 14.60 -3.40
CA ASN A 100 -27.26 13.34 -3.99
C ASN A 100 -26.15 12.27 -4.16
N ALA A 101 -24.93 12.48 -3.66
CA ALA A 101 -23.88 11.46 -3.71
C ALA A 101 -23.85 10.65 -2.41
N ASP A 102 -24.06 9.34 -2.51
CA ASP A 102 -24.01 8.41 -1.40
C ASP A 102 -22.59 8.38 -0.83
N ALA A 103 -22.44 8.80 0.43
CA ALA A 103 -21.14 9.01 1.07
C ALA A 103 -20.41 7.71 1.48
N GLU A 104 -21.00 6.54 1.18
CA GLU A 104 -20.51 5.23 1.60
C GLU A 104 -19.58 4.54 0.58
N ASP A 105 -19.33 5.15 -0.60
CA ASP A 105 -18.69 4.46 -1.75
C ASP A 105 -17.34 5.07 -2.23
N ALA A 106 -16.66 5.89 -1.43
CA ALA A 106 -15.41 6.54 -1.84
C ALA A 106 -14.12 5.75 -1.48
N ASP A 107 -14.20 4.42 -1.40
CA ASP A 107 -13.02 3.57 -1.18
C ASP A 107 -12.36 3.20 -2.51
N ILE A 108 -11.25 3.88 -2.82
CA ILE A 108 -10.43 3.50 -3.98
C ILE A 108 -9.64 2.23 -3.62
N SER A 109 -9.78 1.19 -4.45
CA SER A 109 -9.15 -0.10 -4.19
C SER A 109 -8.53 -0.75 -5.41
N PHE A 110 -7.39 -1.40 -5.18
CA PHE A 110 -6.61 -2.01 -6.25
C PHE A 110 -6.18 -3.43 -5.85
N THR A 111 -6.28 -4.35 -6.79
CA THR A 111 -5.79 -5.72 -6.68
C THR A 111 -4.35 -5.79 -7.15
N PHE A 112 -3.47 -6.41 -6.38
CA PHE A 112 -2.09 -6.62 -6.78
C PHE A 112 -2.00 -7.51 -8.05
N PRO A 113 -1.17 -7.18 -9.04
CA PRO A 113 -1.04 -8.01 -10.24
C PRO A 113 -0.34 -9.34 -9.94
N GLU A 114 -0.89 -10.45 -10.46
CA GLU A 114 -0.29 -11.80 -10.34
C GLU A 114 1.01 -11.97 -11.17
N LEU A 115 1.31 -11.04 -12.09
CA LEU A 115 2.46 -11.09 -12.99
C LEU A 115 3.13 -9.70 -13.11
N TYR A 116 4.40 -9.63 -12.73
CA TYR A 116 5.19 -8.40 -12.65
C TYR A 116 5.82 -7.94 -13.98
N ASP A 117 5.72 -8.72 -15.06
CA ASP A 117 6.48 -8.48 -16.30
C ASP A 117 5.87 -7.39 -17.22
N GLY A 118 4.86 -6.64 -16.76
CA GLY A 118 4.18 -5.65 -17.61
C GLY A 118 3.29 -4.65 -16.90
N PHE A 119 3.45 -4.44 -15.59
CA PHE A 119 2.64 -3.48 -14.85
C PHE A 119 3.18 -2.05 -15.04
N ASP A 120 2.45 -1.21 -15.79
CA ASP A 120 2.91 0.14 -16.16
C ASP A 120 2.49 1.24 -15.18
N GLY A 121 1.58 0.93 -14.25
CA GLY A 121 0.91 1.87 -13.35
C GLY A 121 -0.61 1.69 -13.41
N VAL A 122 -1.33 2.35 -12.51
CA VAL A 122 -2.79 2.31 -12.47
C VAL A 122 -3.35 3.57 -13.14
N GLU A 123 -4.12 3.40 -14.22
CA GLU A 123 -4.95 4.48 -14.76
C GLU A 123 -6.27 4.57 -13.98
N LEU A 124 -6.64 5.79 -13.59
CA LEU A 124 -7.88 6.10 -12.91
C LEU A 124 -9.03 6.07 -13.94
N ASP A 125 -9.81 4.99 -13.97
CA ASP A 125 -11.08 4.95 -14.70
C ASP A 125 -12.15 5.69 -13.89
N LEU A 126 -12.27 6.99 -14.14
CA LEU A 126 -13.44 7.74 -13.73
C LEU A 126 -14.51 7.47 -14.77
N GLY A 127 -15.36 6.47 -14.53
CA GLY A 127 -16.49 6.17 -15.41
C GLY A 127 -17.25 7.45 -15.75
N GLU A 128 -17.15 7.89 -16.99
CA GLU A 128 -17.96 8.98 -17.54
C GLU A 128 -19.37 8.43 -17.80
N ASP A 129 -20.37 8.96 -17.09
CA ASP A 129 -21.78 8.96 -17.51
C ASP A 129 -22.15 10.37 -18.04
#